data_AF-N1Q7X5-F1
#
_entry.id   AF-N1Q7X5-F1
#
_cell.length_a   1.000
_cell.length_b   1.000
_cell.length_c   1.000
_cell.angle_alpha   90.00
_cell.angle_beta   90.00
_cell.angle_gamma   90.00
#
_symmetry.space_group_name_H-M   'P 1'
#
loop_
_entity.id
_entity.type
_entity.pdbx_description
1 polymer ?
#
loop_
_entity_poly.entity_id
_entity_poly.type
_entity_poly.pdbx_seq_one_letter_code
_entity_poly.pdbx_strand_id
1 'polypeptide(L)'
;MEGVEEGKDSQKAAIHALPDARISLVDTTEKVSELVRFINESAASHTDEPSFYFDCEGENLGRHGTVTLLAIYVPDLLRAFVVDLQELDGNALTTEGQGESLKTIFESPKILKGVFDCRGDGEALFAHYNLNLDGIVDVQLMEAATRKNSKRLFGLDVCIKNRLKDLDPTAKVKFSECKESVKELMRSGDGLCFAERPLPKLLLEYAASDVIVLPMLYEHFANHECYWGEWPSRVIEETNQRLKLSRHPNYDPSSLDMRAGPVEWVKMPRIPRPRVEGEP
;
A
#
# COMPACT_ATOMS: atom_id res chain seq x y z
N MET A 1 -32.49 -24.23 -25.63
CA MET A 1 -32.38 -22.99 -24.83
C MET A 1 -32.14 -23.42 -23.41
N GLU A 2 -30.89 -23.62 -23.04
CA GLU A 2 -30.47 -23.75 -21.64
C GLU A 2 -29.25 -22.86 -21.52
N GLY A 3 -29.44 -21.75 -20.81
CA GLY A 3 -28.41 -20.76 -20.52
C GLY A 3 -27.56 -21.27 -19.36
N VAL A 4 -26.26 -21.29 -19.57
CA VAL A 4 -25.26 -21.51 -18.54
C VAL A 4 -25.11 -20.19 -17.78
N GLU A 5 -25.66 -20.11 -16.57
CA GLU A 5 -25.19 -19.16 -15.56
C GLU A 5 -23.83 -19.67 -15.05
N GLU A 6 -22.76 -19.24 -15.69
CA GLU A 6 -21.42 -19.36 -15.13
C GLU A 6 -21.31 -18.37 -13.97
N GLY A 7 -21.19 -18.95 -12.77
CA GLY A 7 -21.24 -18.26 -11.50
C GLY A 7 -20.15 -17.21 -11.33
N LYS A 8 -20.55 -16.06 -10.78
CA LYS A 8 -19.71 -15.00 -10.21
C LYS A 8 -18.90 -15.42 -8.96
N ASP A 9 -18.66 -16.71 -8.76
CA ASP A 9 -18.08 -17.28 -7.53
C ASP A 9 -16.61 -17.73 -7.69
N SER A 10 -15.97 -17.45 -8.82
CA SER A 10 -14.56 -17.77 -9.04
C SER A 10 -13.66 -16.59 -8.69
N GLN A 11 -13.37 -16.41 -7.38
CA GLN A 11 -12.07 -15.97 -6.81
C GLN A 11 -12.14 -15.57 -5.32
N LYS A 12 -12.95 -16.24 -4.49
CA LYS A 12 -12.64 -16.34 -3.05
C LYS A 12 -11.47 -17.32 -2.86
N ALA A 13 -10.27 -16.91 -3.29
CA ALA A 13 -9.05 -17.62 -2.95
C ALA A 13 -8.95 -17.67 -1.42
N ALA A 14 -8.76 -18.87 -0.89
CA ALA A 14 -8.71 -19.13 0.53
C ALA A 14 -7.76 -18.13 1.24
N ILE A 15 -8.26 -17.46 2.28
CA ILE A 15 -7.57 -16.42 3.10
C ILE A 15 -6.34 -16.99 3.85
N HIS A 16 -5.94 -18.23 3.53
CA HIS A 16 -4.94 -19.00 4.23
C HIS A 16 -3.53 -18.85 3.65
N ALA A 17 -3.32 -18.29 2.46
CA ALA A 17 -1.96 -18.11 1.92
C ALA A 17 -1.77 -16.71 1.35
N LEU A 18 -0.51 -16.25 1.32
CA LEU A 18 -0.15 -15.08 0.52
C LEU A 18 -0.34 -15.42 -0.97
N PRO A 19 -0.76 -14.45 -1.81
CA PRO A 19 -0.83 -14.66 -3.25
C PRO A 19 0.54 -15.09 -3.80
N ASP A 20 0.54 -16.06 -4.73
CA ASP A 20 1.75 -16.47 -5.46
C ASP A 20 2.04 -15.43 -6.56
N ALA A 21 2.46 -14.24 -6.13
CA ALA A 21 2.63 -13.09 -7.00
C ALA A 21 3.93 -13.17 -7.80
N ARG A 22 3.86 -12.92 -9.11
CA ARG A 22 5.05 -12.73 -9.93
C ARG A 22 5.69 -11.39 -9.58
N ILE A 23 6.98 -11.38 -9.27
CA ILE A 23 7.74 -10.15 -9.01
C ILE A 23 8.53 -9.75 -10.27
N SER A 24 8.52 -8.48 -10.63
CA SER A 24 9.22 -7.94 -11.81
C SER A 24 9.92 -6.62 -11.49
N LEU A 25 11.19 -6.50 -11.86
CA LEU A 25 11.91 -5.22 -11.87
C LEU A 25 11.50 -4.41 -13.12
N VAL A 26 11.14 -3.14 -12.90
CA VAL A 26 10.79 -2.15 -13.92
C VAL A 26 11.88 -1.08 -13.95
N ASP A 27 12.82 -1.26 -14.86
CA ASP A 27 14.07 -0.49 -15.03
C ASP A 27 14.24 0.05 -16.46
N THR A 28 13.20 -0.04 -17.30
CA THR A 28 13.16 0.57 -18.64
C THR A 28 11.82 1.30 -18.84
N THR A 29 11.82 2.30 -19.71
CA THR A 29 10.60 3.06 -20.05
C THR A 29 9.54 2.17 -20.71
N GLU A 30 9.91 1.16 -21.50
CA GLU A 30 8.96 0.22 -22.09
C GLU A 30 8.21 -0.58 -21.01
N LYS A 31 8.91 -1.00 -19.95
CA LYS A 31 8.29 -1.68 -18.81
C LYS A 31 7.42 -0.73 -17.99
N VAL A 32 7.78 0.55 -17.89
CA VAL A 32 6.92 1.58 -17.26
C VAL A 32 5.63 1.76 -18.06
N SER A 33 5.71 1.92 -19.39
CA SER A 33 4.54 2.00 -20.26
C SER A 33 3.64 0.76 -20.14
N GLU A 34 4.23 -0.44 -20.03
CA GLU A 34 3.49 -1.69 -19.81
C GLU A 34 2.76 -1.68 -18.45
N LEU A 35 3.45 -1.30 -17.38
CA LEU A 35 2.88 -1.16 -16.03
C LEU A 35 1.71 -0.17 -15.98
N VAL A 36 1.85 0.99 -16.59
CA VAL A 36 0.79 2.00 -16.67
C VAL A 36 -0.48 1.43 -17.31
N ARG A 37 -0.33 0.68 -18.42
CA ARG A 37 -1.47 0.04 -19.10
C ARG A 37 -2.17 -0.97 -18.19
N PHE A 38 -1.41 -1.80 -17.49
CA PHE A 38 -1.96 -2.77 -16.55
C PHE A 38 -2.74 -2.12 -15.41
N ILE A 39 -2.22 -1.02 -14.85
CA ILE A 39 -2.93 -0.28 -13.79
C ILE A 39 -4.24 0.29 -14.33
N ASN A 40 -4.24 0.88 -15.53
CA ASN A 40 -5.44 1.45 -16.13
C ASN A 40 -6.50 0.40 -16.46
N GLU A 41 -6.09 -0.76 -16.97
CA GLU A 41 -7.00 -1.89 -17.22
C GLU A 41 -7.62 -2.40 -15.91
N SER A 42 -6.84 -2.50 -14.83
CA SER A 42 -7.35 -2.87 -13.50
C SER A 42 -8.29 -1.81 -12.92
N ALA A 43 -7.90 -0.53 -12.97
CA ALA A 43 -8.68 0.60 -12.46
C ALA A 43 -10.05 0.75 -13.14
N ALA A 44 -10.17 0.35 -14.41
CA ALA A 44 -11.47 0.34 -15.11
C ALA A 44 -12.51 -0.58 -14.45
N SER A 45 -12.07 -1.58 -13.68
CA SER A 45 -12.93 -2.54 -12.98
C SER A 45 -13.12 -2.24 -11.49
N HIS A 46 -12.35 -1.29 -10.93
CA HIS A 46 -12.27 -1.01 -9.49
C HIS A 46 -12.59 0.46 -9.21
N THR A 47 -13.87 0.76 -8.95
CA THR A 47 -14.33 2.14 -8.73
C THR A 47 -14.45 2.53 -7.26
N ASP A 48 -14.70 1.56 -6.37
CA ASP A 48 -14.94 1.79 -4.95
C ASP A 48 -13.87 1.15 -4.04
N GLU A 49 -12.85 0.52 -4.63
CA GLU A 49 -11.75 -0.12 -3.91
C GLU A 49 -10.40 0.07 -4.62
N PRO A 50 -9.26 -0.13 -3.92
CA PRO A 50 -7.95 0.02 -4.52
C PRO A 50 -7.71 -0.93 -5.69
N SER A 51 -7.40 -0.36 -6.86
CA SER A 51 -6.96 -1.11 -8.06
C SER A 51 -5.52 -1.62 -7.95
N PHE A 52 -4.71 -0.96 -7.12
CA PHE A 52 -3.34 -1.39 -6.83
C PHE A 52 -2.90 -0.89 -5.45
N TYR A 53 -1.79 -1.45 -4.98
CA TYR A 53 -1.16 -1.14 -3.69
C TYR A 53 0.28 -0.75 -3.91
N PHE A 54 0.82 0.17 -3.12
CA PHE A 54 2.19 0.64 -3.30
C PHE A 54 2.91 0.92 -1.98
N ASP A 55 4.24 0.96 -2.07
CA ASP A 55 5.17 1.34 -1.00
C ASP A 55 6.47 1.86 -1.62
N CYS A 56 7.15 2.80 -0.96
CA CYS A 56 8.43 3.34 -1.39
C CYS A 56 9.57 2.84 -0.51
N GLU A 57 10.71 2.57 -1.14
CA GLU A 57 11.94 2.22 -0.43
C GLU A 57 13.03 3.25 -0.70
N GLY A 58 13.89 3.47 0.30
CA GLY A 58 15.01 4.38 0.21
C GLY A 58 15.74 4.51 1.53
N GLU A 59 16.85 5.24 1.51
CA GLU A 59 17.57 5.59 2.72
C GLU A 59 16.94 6.82 3.37
N ASN A 60 16.61 6.73 4.67
CA ASN A 60 15.99 7.83 5.43
C ASN A 60 14.79 8.43 4.67
N LEU A 61 13.91 7.56 4.14
CA LEU A 61 12.82 7.89 3.22
C LEU A 61 12.09 9.18 3.63
N GLY A 62 12.12 10.17 2.74
CA GLY A 62 11.55 11.50 2.98
C GLY A 62 12.32 12.58 2.21
N ARG A 63 12.02 13.85 2.50
CA ARG A 63 12.56 15.01 1.77
C ARG A 63 14.07 15.21 1.86
N HIS A 64 14.70 14.65 2.90
CA HIS A 64 16.13 14.79 3.17
C HIS A 64 16.91 13.48 2.94
N GLY A 65 16.21 12.38 2.68
CA GLY A 65 16.80 11.10 2.30
C GLY A 65 16.67 10.83 0.81
N THR A 66 16.48 9.57 0.47
CA THR A 66 16.30 9.10 -0.91
C THR A 66 15.00 8.33 -1.05
N VAL A 67 14.54 8.21 -2.30
CA VAL A 67 13.50 7.27 -2.72
C VAL A 67 14.04 6.59 -3.98
N THR A 68 14.39 5.31 -3.84
CA THR A 68 15.11 4.57 -4.90
C THR A 68 14.24 3.54 -5.57
N LEU A 69 13.20 3.04 -4.88
CA LEU A 69 12.25 2.08 -5.44
C LEU A 69 10.81 2.50 -5.13
N LEU A 70 9.92 2.16 -6.06
CA LEU A 70 8.47 2.20 -5.87
C LEU A 70 7.92 0.81 -6.18
N ALA A 71 7.51 0.09 -5.15
CA ALA A 71 6.83 -1.19 -5.29
C ALA A 71 5.35 -0.95 -5.58
N ILE A 72 4.79 -1.66 -6.55
CA ILE A 72 3.37 -1.61 -6.94
C ILE A 72 2.86 -3.03 -7.12
N TYR A 73 1.83 -3.41 -6.38
CA TYR A 73 1.13 -4.67 -6.55
C TYR A 73 -0.24 -4.45 -7.20
N VAL A 74 -0.49 -5.14 -8.31
CA VAL A 74 -1.78 -5.15 -9.02
C VAL A 74 -2.46 -6.51 -8.76
N PRO A 75 -3.50 -6.58 -7.90
CA PRO A 75 -4.12 -7.84 -7.49
C PRO A 75 -4.68 -8.66 -8.65
N ASP A 76 -5.34 -8.01 -9.61
CA ASP A 76 -5.94 -8.65 -10.80
C ASP A 76 -4.95 -9.49 -11.62
N LEU A 77 -3.68 -9.10 -11.57
CA LEU A 77 -2.61 -9.72 -12.32
C LEU A 77 -1.77 -10.68 -11.49
N LEU A 78 -1.99 -10.75 -10.17
CA LEU A 78 -1.10 -11.40 -9.21
C LEU A 78 0.37 -11.01 -9.49
N ARG A 79 0.62 -9.71 -9.69
CA ARG A 79 1.94 -9.23 -10.11
C ARG A 79 2.37 -8.01 -9.31
N ALA A 80 3.56 -8.12 -8.72
CA ALA A 80 4.28 -7.02 -8.10
C ALA A 80 5.34 -6.49 -9.07
N PHE A 81 5.36 -5.18 -9.23
CA PHE A 81 6.31 -4.43 -10.04
C PHE A 81 7.13 -3.57 -9.09
N VAL A 82 8.45 -3.71 -9.12
CA VAL A 82 9.36 -2.86 -8.37
C VAL A 82 9.99 -1.91 -9.38
N VAL A 83 9.54 -0.66 -9.36
CA VAL A 83 10.01 0.40 -10.26
C VAL A 83 11.32 0.96 -9.72
N ASP A 84 12.35 0.92 -10.54
CA ASP A 84 13.67 1.46 -10.21
C ASP A 84 13.68 2.97 -10.44
N LEU A 85 13.28 3.72 -9.42
CA LEU A 85 13.25 5.19 -9.47
C LEU A 85 14.66 5.79 -9.55
N GLN A 86 15.69 5.09 -9.05
CA GLN A 86 17.08 5.54 -9.15
C GLN A 86 17.60 5.45 -10.59
N GLU A 87 17.32 4.35 -11.29
CA GLU A 87 17.77 4.15 -12.68
C GLU A 87 16.98 5.03 -13.66
N LEU A 88 15.66 5.12 -13.46
CA LEU A 88 14.77 5.78 -14.41
C LEU A 88 14.50 7.26 -14.09
N ASP A 89 14.77 7.70 -12.86
CA ASP A 89 14.49 9.04 -12.36
C ASP A 89 13.06 9.51 -12.73
N GLY A 90 12.89 10.77 -13.16
CA GLY A 90 11.59 11.30 -13.56
C GLY A 90 10.92 10.55 -14.72
N ASN A 91 11.67 9.79 -15.55
CA ASN A 91 11.08 9.00 -16.62
C ASN A 91 10.22 7.85 -16.07
N ALA A 92 10.53 7.35 -14.87
CA ALA A 92 9.72 6.34 -14.20
C ALA A 92 8.27 6.81 -13.99
N LEU A 93 8.10 8.11 -13.75
CA LEU A 93 6.82 8.71 -13.38
C LEU A 93 6.12 9.39 -14.55
N THR A 94 6.86 9.81 -15.58
CA THR A 94 6.34 10.61 -16.71
C THR A 94 6.22 9.82 -18.01
N THR A 95 6.82 8.64 -18.12
CA THR A 95 6.63 7.78 -19.30
C THR A 95 5.17 7.35 -19.41
N GLU A 96 4.61 7.51 -20.60
CA GLU A 96 3.20 7.24 -20.84
C GLU A 96 2.91 5.80 -21.26
N GLY A 97 1.76 5.28 -20.82
CA GLY A 97 1.10 4.09 -21.34
C GLY A 97 -0.36 4.43 -21.62
N GLN A 98 -0.79 4.33 -22.89
CA GLN A 98 -2.17 4.70 -23.31
C GLN A 98 -2.59 6.16 -22.97
N GLY A 99 -1.64 7.10 -22.95
CA GLY A 99 -1.92 8.53 -22.75
C GLY A 99 -2.03 8.97 -21.28
N GLU A 100 -1.74 8.08 -20.34
CA GLU A 100 -1.51 8.41 -18.92
C GLU A 100 -0.10 7.98 -18.50
N SER A 101 0.36 8.44 -17.35
CA SER A 101 1.64 8.08 -16.74
C SER A 101 1.43 7.66 -15.28
N LEU A 102 2.43 7.08 -14.62
CA LEU A 102 2.32 6.80 -13.19
C LEU A 102 2.01 8.07 -12.40
N LYS A 103 2.62 9.20 -12.73
CA LYS A 103 2.33 10.48 -12.07
C LYS A 103 0.84 10.83 -12.15
N THR A 104 0.24 10.80 -13.34
CA THR A 104 -1.19 11.15 -13.49
C THR A 104 -2.11 10.16 -12.77
N ILE A 105 -1.74 8.87 -12.73
CA ILE A 105 -2.48 7.83 -12.00
C ILE A 105 -2.43 8.05 -10.48
N PHE A 106 -1.23 8.31 -9.94
CA PHE A 106 -1.04 8.57 -8.50
C PHE A 106 -1.69 9.88 -8.04
N GLU A 107 -1.78 10.88 -8.92
CA GLU A 107 -2.44 12.17 -8.65
C GLU A 107 -3.96 12.16 -8.91
N SER A 108 -4.52 11.05 -9.42
CA SER A 108 -5.94 10.93 -9.71
C SER A 108 -6.76 10.56 -8.48
N PRO A 109 -7.76 11.36 -8.07
CA PRO A 109 -8.69 10.98 -6.99
C PRO A 109 -9.67 9.88 -7.39
N LYS A 110 -9.79 9.57 -8.69
CA LYS A 110 -10.75 8.59 -9.22
C LYS A 110 -10.23 7.16 -9.23
N ILE A 111 -8.92 7.00 -9.33
CA ILE A 111 -8.28 5.70 -9.23
C ILE A 111 -7.98 5.53 -7.74
N LEU A 112 -8.50 4.51 -7.08
CA LEU A 112 -8.13 4.26 -5.70
C LEU A 112 -6.86 3.42 -5.66
N LYS A 113 -5.96 3.77 -4.73
CA LYS A 113 -4.74 3.00 -4.47
C LYS A 113 -4.44 2.89 -2.98
N GLY A 114 -4.03 1.71 -2.58
CA GLY A 114 -3.78 1.35 -1.19
C GLY A 114 -2.32 1.56 -0.79
N VAL A 115 -2.10 2.01 0.43
CA VAL A 115 -0.77 2.15 1.04
C VAL A 115 -0.88 1.88 2.53
N PHE A 116 0.21 1.49 3.18
CA PHE A 116 0.26 1.33 4.62
C PHE A 116 1.06 2.49 5.23
N ASP A 117 0.38 3.46 5.86
CA ASP A 117 0.98 4.69 6.37
C ASP A 117 1.53 5.65 5.30
N CYS A 118 0.64 6.40 4.66
CA CYS A 118 0.96 7.25 3.50
C CYS A 118 1.95 8.41 3.73
N ARG A 119 2.38 8.68 4.97
CA ARG A 119 3.12 9.89 5.32
C ARG A 119 4.53 9.92 4.73
N GLY A 120 5.28 8.83 4.86
CA GLY A 120 6.67 8.72 4.40
C GLY A 120 6.74 8.72 2.88
N ASP A 121 5.96 7.86 2.23
CA ASP A 121 5.88 7.76 0.77
C ASP A 121 5.42 9.07 0.15
N GLY A 122 4.35 9.66 0.69
CA GLY A 122 3.81 10.92 0.20
C GLY A 122 4.78 12.09 0.35
N GLU A 123 5.54 12.16 1.45
CA GLU A 123 6.60 13.16 1.61
C GLU A 123 7.70 12.96 0.57
N ALA A 124 8.22 11.73 0.44
CA ALA A 124 9.33 11.43 -0.44
C ALA A 124 8.98 11.69 -1.91
N LEU A 125 7.83 11.17 -2.38
CA LEU A 125 7.37 11.37 -3.74
C LEU A 125 7.10 12.84 -4.06
N PHE A 126 6.58 13.62 -3.10
CA PHE A 126 6.39 15.05 -3.28
C PHE A 126 7.72 15.80 -3.34
N ALA A 127 8.63 15.54 -2.40
CA ALA A 127 9.89 16.27 -2.29
C ALA A 127 10.84 16.01 -3.47
N HIS A 128 10.91 14.77 -3.95
CA HIS A 128 11.84 14.37 -5.02
C HIS A 128 11.25 14.54 -6.43
N TYR A 129 9.93 14.37 -6.60
CA TYR A 129 9.30 14.35 -7.92
C TYR A 129 8.10 15.29 -8.09
N ASN A 130 7.79 16.12 -7.08
CA ASN A 130 6.61 16.98 -7.06
C ASN A 130 5.31 16.21 -7.39
N LEU A 131 5.22 14.95 -6.93
CA LEU A 131 4.06 14.07 -7.13
C LEU A 131 3.10 14.21 -5.95
N ASN A 132 1.85 14.54 -6.24
CA ASN A 132 0.82 14.80 -5.23
C ASN A 132 -0.17 13.63 -5.11
N LEU A 133 0.08 12.72 -4.18
CA LEU A 133 -0.82 11.58 -3.96
C LEU A 133 -2.27 12.01 -3.72
N ASP A 134 -3.20 11.36 -4.44
CA ASP A 134 -4.65 11.49 -4.29
C ASP A 134 -5.34 10.13 -4.51
N GLY A 135 -6.58 9.97 -4.05
CA GLY A 135 -7.32 8.71 -4.09
C GLY A 135 -6.73 7.63 -3.17
N ILE A 136 -6.08 8.03 -2.08
CA ILE A 136 -5.34 7.12 -1.19
C ILE A 136 -6.26 6.42 -0.19
N VAL A 137 -6.12 5.09 -0.12
CA VAL A 137 -6.69 4.24 0.93
C VAL A 137 -5.57 3.83 1.89
N ASP A 138 -5.51 4.48 3.06
CA ASP A 138 -4.49 4.16 4.08
C ASP A 138 -4.95 2.98 4.94
N VAL A 139 -4.37 1.80 4.66
CA VAL A 139 -4.73 0.52 5.29
C VAL A 139 -4.38 0.51 6.78
N GLN A 140 -3.36 1.27 7.21
CA GLN A 140 -3.00 1.40 8.63
C GLN A 140 -4.08 2.20 9.39
N LEU A 141 -4.66 3.21 8.75
CA LEU A 141 -5.77 3.96 9.34
C LEU A 141 -7.05 3.16 9.39
N MET A 142 -7.34 2.32 8.38
CA MET A 142 -8.43 1.34 8.45
C MET A 142 -8.26 0.39 9.65
N GLU A 143 -7.04 -0.12 9.85
CA GLU A 143 -6.70 -0.95 11.02
C GLU A 143 -7.01 -0.22 12.33
N ALA A 144 -6.60 1.05 12.46
CA ALA A 144 -6.81 1.84 13.66
C ALA A 144 -8.30 2.16 13.89
N ALA A 145 -9.04 2.44 12.81
CA ALA A 145 -10.48 2.68 12.84
C ALA A 145 -11.25 1.48 13.40
N THR A 146 -10.79 0.25 13.22
CA THR A 146 -11.48 -0.93 13.78
C THR A 146 -11.23 -1.17 15.27
N ARG A 147 -10.21 -0.54 15.88
CA ARG A 147 -9.83 -0.79 17.28
C ARG A 147 -10.50 0.17 18.26
N LYS A 148 -10.92 -0.33 19.42
CA LYS A 148 -11.44 0.48 20.54
C LYS A 148 -10.32 0.87 21.51
N ASN A 149 -10.42 2.05 22.11
CA ASN A 149 -9.55 2.50 23.22
C ASN A 149 -8.05 2.49 22.92
N SER A 150 -7.64 2.55 21.66
CA SER A 150 -6.22 2.60 21.31
C SER A 150 -5.79 3.98 20.83
N LYS A 151 -4.62 4.39 21.31
CA LYS A 151 -3.94 5.64 20.94
C LYS A 151 -2.78 5.41 19.97
N ARG A 152 -2.44 4.16 19.67
CA ARG A 152 -1.25 3.80 18.89
C ARG A 152 -1.60 3.08 17.61
N LEU A 153 -0.88 3.37 16.55
CA LEU A 153 -0.90 2.69 15.26
C LEU A 153 -0.01 1.44 15.34
N PHE A 154 -0.38 0.42 14.57
CA PHE A 154 0.45 -0.77 14.40
C PHE A 154 1.35 -0.64 13.19
N GLY A 155 2.57 -1.15 13.31
CA GLY A 155 3.41 -1.44 12.15
C GLY A 155 2.80 -2.60 11.34
N LEU A 156 3.20 -2.70 10.08
CA LEU A 156 2.69 -3.71 9.15
C LEU A 156 2.89 -5.15 9.69
N ASP A 157 4.06 -5.44 10.24
CA ASP A 157 4.41 -6.73 10.86
C ASP A 157 3.47 -7.11 12.02
N VAL A 158 3.20 -6.14 12.91
CA VAL A 158 2.26 -6.29 14.02
C VAL A 158 0.84 -6.50 13.51
N CYS A 159 0.46 -5.80 12.44
CA CYS A 159 -0.84 -5.92 11.81
C CYS A 159 -1.04 -7.32 11.21
N ILE A 160 -0.10 -7.81 10.39
CA ILE A 160 -0.13 -9.15 9.81
C ILE A 160 -0.24 -10.22 10.89
N LYS A 161 0.60 -10.12 11.93
CA LYS A 161 0.62 -11.08 13.03
C LYS A 161 -0.71 -11.15 13.78
N ASN A 162 -1.33 -10.00 14.06
CA ASN A 162 -2.47 -9.91 14.97
C ASN A 162 -3.83 -9.92 14.28
N ARG A 163 -3.90 -9.50 13.01
CA ARG A 163 -5.17 -9.24 12.30
C ARG A 163 -5.44 -10.32 11.24
N LEU A 164 -4.43 -10.79 10.52
CA LEU A 164 -4.58 -11.89 9.56
C LEU A 164 -4.44 -13.25 10.25
N LYS A 165 -5.35 -13.60 11.15
CA LYS A 165 -5.25 -14.84 11.96
C LYS A 165 -5.22 -16.10 11.10
N ASP A 166 -6.01 -16.11 10.04
CA ASP A 166 -6.19 -17.27 9.16
C ASP A 166 -5.06 -17.45 8.15
N LEU A 167 -4.19 -16.44 7.98
CA LEU A 167 -3.02 -16.55 7.12
C LEU A 167 -2.05 -17.60 7.68
N ASP A 168 -1.56 -18.46 6.78
CA ASP A 168 -0.68 -19.58 7.06
C ASP A 168 0.51 -19.16 7.94
N PRO A 169 0.78 -19.86 9.05
CA PRO A 169 1.89 -19.54 9.94
C PRO A 169 3.25 -19.54 9.22
N THR A 170 3.48 -20.40 8.23
CA THR A 170 4.75 -20.43 7.50
C THR A 170 4.93 -19.20 6.63
N ALA A 171 3.86 -18.68 6.01
CA ALA A 171 3.88 -17.42 5.29
C ALA A 171 4.22 -16.24 6.22
N LYS A 172 3.65 -16.19 7.43
CA LYS A 172 3.98 -15.17 8.44
C LYS A 172 5.43 -15.23 8.89
N VAL A 173 5.97 -16.43 9.07
CA VAL A 173 7.38 -16.64 9.43
C VAL A 173 8.28 -16.14 8.30
N LYS A 174 8.03 -16.54 7.05
CA LYS A 174 8.81 -16.09 5.88
C LYS A 174 8.80 -14.57 5.73
N PHE A 175 7.64 -13.94 5.88
CA PHE A 175 7.52 -12.48 5.86
C PHE A 175 8.39 -11.84 6.96
N SER A 176 8.29 -12.35 8.19
CA SER A 176 9.09 -11.85 9.31
C SER A 176 10.59 -12.05 9.10
N GLU A 177 11.02 -13.20 8.61
CA GLU A 177 12.43 -13.51 8.36
C GLU A 177 13.03 -12.61 7.27
N CYS A 178 12.31 -12.42 6.15
CA CYS A 178 12.70 -11.48 5.10
C CYS A 178 12.85 -10.05 5.67
N LYS A 179 11.86 -9.61 6.44
CA LYS A 179 11.85 -8.27 7.05
C LYS A 179 13.01 -8.06 8.03
N GLU A 180 13.28 -9.04 8.89
CA GLU A 180 14.42 -8.97 9.82
C GLU A 180 15.77 -9.04 9.10
N SER A 181 15.89 -9.81 8.01
CA SER A 181 17.11 -9.87 7.20
C SER A 181 17.45 -8.51 6.59
N VAL A 182 16.45 -7.82 6.02
CA VAL A 182 16.65 -6.49 5.45
C VAL A 182 16.90 -5.44 6.53
N LYS A 183 16.20 -5.47 7.66
CA LYS A 183 16.50 -4.59 8.80
C LYS A 183 17.94 -4.75 9.30
N GLU A 184 18.45 -5.98 9.37
CA GLU A 184 19.84 -6.22 9.75
C GLU A 184 20.81 -5.69 8.70
N LEU A 185 20.50 -5.84 7.41
CA LEU A 185 21.29 -5.24 6.33
C LEU A 185 21.34 -3.72 6.45
N MET A 186 20.20 -3.06 6.69
CA MET A 186 20.11 -1.62 6.90
C MET A 186 20.90 -1.17 8.14
N ARG A 187 20.91 -1.97 9.21
CA ARG A 187 21.60 -1.66 10.48
C ARG A 187 23.11 -1.88 10.42
N SER A 188 23.55 -2.91 9.70
CA SER A 188 24.96 -3.31 9.61
C SER A 188 25.71 -2.62 8.47
N GLY A 189 25.00 -2.13 7.46
CA GLY A 189 25.54 -1.38 6.34
C GLY A 189 25.71 0.11 6.61
N ASP A 190 25.97 0.84 5.53
CA ASP A 190 26.05 2.31 5.49
C ASP A 190 24.68 3.00 5.32
N GLY A 191 23.59 2.22 5.29
CA GLY A 191 22.23 2.71 5.02
C GLY A 191 21.84 2.72 3.54
N LEU A 192 22.79 2.43 2.63
CA LEU A 192 22.62 2.57 1.19
C LEU A 192 22.20 1.27 0.47
N CYS A 193 21.71 0.25 1.20
CA CYS A 193 21.41 -1.05 0.59
C CYS A 193 20.40 -0.94 -0.57
N PHE A 194 19.41 -0.06 -0.47
CA PHE A 194 18.43 0.18 -1.53
C PHE A 194 18.98 0.95 -2.75
N ALA A 195 20.19 1.51 -2.66
CA ALA A 195 20.88 2.16 -3.77
C ALA A 195 21.80 1.19 -4.54
N GLU A 196 22.05 -0.01 -4.03
CA GLU A 196 22.91 -1.03 -4.66
C GLU A 196 22.33 -1.47 -6.02
N ARG A 197 23.18 -1.54 -7.05
CA ARG A 197 22.83 -2.04 -8.38
C ARG A 197 23.86 -3.04 -8.92
N PRO A 198 23.44 -4.14 -9.59
CA PRO A 198 22.05 -4.54 -9.85
C PRO A 198 21.28 -4.82 -8.54
N LEU A 199 19.98 -4.52 -8.50
CA LEU A 199 19.19 -4.62 -7.27
C LEU A 199 19.24 -6.06 -6.71
N PRO A 200 19.73 -6.26 -5.47
CA PRO A 200 19.76 -7.59 -4.87
C PRO A 200 18.37 -8.22 -4.81
N LYS A 201 18.28 -9.51 -5.16
CA LYS A 201 17.02 -10.26 -5.15
C LYS A 201 16.28 -10.17 -3.81
N LEU A 202 17.02 -10.18 -2.69
CA LEU A 202 16.45 -10.02 -1.35
C LEU A 202 15.68 -8.68 -1.19
N LEU A 203 16.24 -7.58 -1.69
CA LEU A 203 15.59 -6.26 -1.60
C LEU A 203 14.41 -6.13 -2.56
N LEU A 204 14.51 -6.76 -3.74
CA LEU A 204 13.39 -6.87 -4.68
C LEU A 204 12.20 -7.64 -4.05
N GLU A 205 12.48 -8.77 -3.40
CA GLU A 205 11.46 -9.58 -2.72
C GLU A 205 10.89 -8.88 -1.49
N TYR A 206 11.73 -8.16 -0.74
CA TYR A 206 11.30 -7.36 0.41
C TYR A 206 10.30 -6.27 0.00
N ALA A 207 10.67 -5.41 -0.97
CA ALA A 207 9.81 -4.33 -1.43
C ALA A 207 8.47 -4.85 -1.99
N ALA A 208 8.50 -5.97 -2.73
CA ALA A 208 7.28 -6.61 -3.22
C ALA A 208 6.42 -7.19 -2.09
N SER A 209 7.02 -7.78 -1.06
CA SER A 209 6.30 -8.43 0.04
C SER A 209 5.46 -7.45 0.85
N ASP A 210 5.95 -6.22 1.05
CA ASP A 210 5.24 -5.19 1.81
C ASP A 210 3.94 -4.75 1.11
N VAL A 211 3.86 -4.81 -0.22
CA VAL A 211 2.65 -4.46 -0.99
C VAL A 211 1.73 -5.64 -1.30
N ILE A 212 2.26 -6.86 -1.46
CA ILE A 212 1.47 -8.08 -1.79
C ILE A 212 0.44 -8.41 -0.70
N VAL A 213 0.76 -8.13 0.56
CA VAL A 213 -0.10 -8.44 1.71
C VAL A 213 -1.22 -7.42 1.94
N LEU A 214 -1.07 -6.19 1.42
CA LEU A 214 -2.00 -5.09 1.68
C LEU A 214 -3.44 -5.35 1.21
N PRO A 215 -3.72 -5.96 0.05
CA PRO A 215 -5.10 -6.30 -0.33
C PRO A 215 -5.79 -7.22 0.66
N MET A 216 -5.08 -8.16 1.28
CA MET A 216 -5.66 -9.04 2.30
C MET A 216 -6.03 -8.26 3.57
N LEU A 217 -5.19 -7.29 3.96
CA LEU A 217 -5.48 -6.41 5.08
C LEU A 217 -6.64 -5.45 4.77
N TYR A 218 -6.66 -4.88 3.57
CA TYR A 218 -7.76 -4.05 3.08
C TYR A 218 -9.07 -4.82 3.15
N GLU A 219 -9.15 -6.01 2.54
CA GLU A 219 -10.35 -6.86 2.53
C GLU A 219 -10.81 -7.18 3.96
N HIS A 220 -9.86 -7.51 4.85
CA HIS A 220 -10.16 -7.78 6.25
C HIS A 220 -10.76 -6.57 6.97
N PHE A 221 -10.26 -5.34 6.74
CA PHE A 221 -10.77 -4.14 7.41
C PHE A 221 -12.01 -3.55 6.75
N ALA A 222 -12.11 -3.58 5.42
CA ALA A 222 -13.27 -3.13 4.66
C ALA A 222 -14.53 -3.91 5.07
N ASN A 223 -14.39 -5.20 5.37
CA ASN A 223 -15.49 -6.05 5.82
C ASN A 223 -15.64 -6.11 7.36
N HIS A 224 -14.80 -5.43 8.13
CA HIS A 224 -14.82 -5.55 9.58
C HIS A 224 -16.10 -4.96 10.18
N GLU A 225 -16.71 -5.65 11.14
CA GLU A 225 -17.96 -5.22 11.80
C GLU A 225 -17.92 -3.83 12.46
N CYS A 226 -16.73 -3.26 12.70
CA CYS A 226 -16.55 -1.96 13.36
C CYS A 226 -16.25 -0.83 12.36
N TYR A 227 -16.13 -1.14 11.07
CA TYR A 227 -15.74 -0.21 10.01
C TYR A 227 -16.93 0.22 9.16
N TRP A 228 -17.93 0.83 9.79
CA TRP A 228 -19.18 1.27 9.13
C TRP A 228 -19.59 2.67 9.58
N GLY A 229 -20.64 3.22 8.95
CA GLY A 229 -21.11 4.57 9.23
C GLY A 229 -20.07 5.61 8.80
N GLU A 230 -19.63 6.46 9.73
CA GLU A 230 -18.70 7.55 9.43
C GLU A 230 -17.22 7.12 9.32
N TRP A 231 -16.88 5.87 9.66
CA TRP A 231 -15.49 5.42 9.72
C TRP A 231 -14.74 5.50 8.38
N PRO A 232 -15.32 5.08 7.24
CA PRO A 232 -14.68 5.26 5.93
C PRO A 232 -14.36 6.73 5.63
N SER A 233 -15.31 7.64 5.85
CA SER A 233 -15.10 9.08 5.61
C SER A 233 -14.03 9.67 6.54
N ARG A 234 -13.96 9.22 7.80
CA ARG A 234 -12.95 9.66 8.77
C ARG A 234 -11.56 9.19 8.41
N VAL A 235 -11.41 7.95 7.94
CA VAL A 235 -10.13 7.46 7.41
C VAL A 235 -9.70 8.32 6.23
N ILE A 236 -10.59 8.58 5.25
CA ILE A 236 -10.30 9.43 4.10
C ILE A 236 -9.88 10.85 4.55
N GLU A 237 -10.57 11.44 5.52
CA GLU A 237 -10.24 12.77 6.04
C GLU A 237 -8.85 12.78 6.69
N GLU A 238 -8.56 11.85 7.60
CA GLU A 238 -7.26 11.74 8.27
C GLU A 238 -6.13 11.44 7.28
N THR A 239 -6.33 10.56 6.29
CA THR A 239 -5.38 10.30 5.20
C THR A 239 -5.02 11.60 4.48
N ASN A 240 -6.03 12.39 4.08
CA ASN A 240 -5.81 13.65 3.37
C ASN A 240 -5.12 14.70 4.26
N GLN A 241 -5.45 14.76 5.56
CA GLN A 241 -4.78 15.63 6.51
C GLN A 241 -3.29 15.26 6.66
N ARG A 242 -2.97 13.96 6.74
CA ARG A 242 -1.59 13.45 6.81
C ARG A 242 -0.79 13.76 5.55
N LEU A 243 -1.35 13.55 4.37
CA LEU A 243 -0.71 13.92 3.10
C LEU A 243 -0.51 15.43 2.96
N LYS A 244 -1.44 16.24 3.47
CA LYS A 244 -1.27 17.70 3.50
C LYS A 244 -0.14 18.10 4.47
N LEU A 245 -0.11 17.49 5.64
CA LEU A 245 0.91 17.75 6.66
C LEU A 245 2.30 17.37 6.18
N SER A 246 2.46 16.18 5.57
CA SER A 246 3.75 15.66 5.11
C SER A 246 4.42 16.53 4.04
N ARG A 247 3.64 17.32 3.30
CA ARG A 247 4.11 18.27 2.29
C ARG A 247 4.49 19.64 2.84
N HIS A 248 4.15 19.95 4.10
CA HIS A 248 4.44 21.26 4.67
C HIS A 248 5.96 21.51 4.76
N PRO A 249 6.48 22.71 4.45
CA PRO A 249 7.93 22.98 4.46
C PRO A 249 8.63 22.71 5.81
N ASN A 250 7.89 22.85 6.91
CA ASN A 250 8.38 22.61 8.27
C ASN A 250 7.98 21.23 8.81
N TYR A 251 7.55 20.30 7.94
CA TYR A 251 7.27 18.94 8.37
C TYR A 251 8.58 18.24 8.74
N ASP A 252 8.63 17.70 9.96
CA ASP A 252 9.74 16.91 10.46
C ASP A 252 9.17 15.65 11.14
N PRO A 253 9.24 14.48 10.48
CA PRO A 253 8.70 13.25 11.05
C PRO A 253 9.43 12.81 12.32
N SER A 254 10.69 13.23 12.54
CA SER A 254 11.45 12.90 13.74
C SER A 254 10.96 13.64 14.99
N SER A 255 10.26 14.77 14.79
CA SER A 255 9.64 15.57 15.84
C SER A 255 8.25 15.06 16.27
N LEU A 256 7.68 14.09 15.54
CA LEU A 256 6.33 13.58 15.74
C LEU A 256 6.35 12.17 16.35
N ASP A 257 5.37 11.82 17.20
CA ASP A 257 5.10 10.40 17.50
C ASP A 257 4.38 9.79 16.29
N MET A 258 5.17 9.31 15.32
CA MET A 258 4.63 8.70 14.08
C MET A 258 3.76 7.47 14.35
N ARG A 259 3.81 6.90 15.56
CA ARG A 259 2.95 5.80 15.99
C ARG A 259 1.70 6.28 16.74
N ALA A 260 1.51 7.58 16.96
CA ALA A 260 0.27 8.10 17.52
C ALA A 260 -0.86 8.03 16.49
N GLY A 261 -1.98 7.44 16.90
CA GLY A 261 -3.23 7.48 16.14
C GLY A 261 -4.02 8.76 16.44
N PRO A 262 -5.10 9.03 15.68
CA PRO A 262 -5.93 10.20 15.91
C PRO A 262 -6.59 10.13 17.29
N VAL A 263 -6.39 11.16 18.11
CA VAL A 263 -6.74 11.15 19.54
C VAL A 263 -8.26 11.08 19.73
N GLU A 264 -9.00 11.75 18.85
CA GLU A 264 -10.44 11.77 18.83
C GLU A 264 -11.03 10.39 18.55
N TRP A 265 -10.36 9.52 17.79
CA TRP A 265 -10.87 8.18 17.46
C TRP A 265 -10.94 7.24 18.68
N VAL A 266 -10.15 7.51 19.73
CA VAL A 266 -9.97 6.61 20.89
C VAL A 266 -11.29 6.28 21.58
N LYS A 267 -12.17 7.28 21.74
CA LYS A 267 -13.44 7.16 22.47
C LYS A 267 -14.66 7.12 21.56
N MET A 268 -14.45 7.17 20.25
CA MET A 268 -15.57 7.21 19.30
C MET A 268 -16.30 5.88 19.21
N PRO A 269 -17.64 5.91 19.07
CA PRO A 269 -18.43 4.70 18.91
C PRO A 269 -18.02 3.97 17.62
N ARG A 270 -17.95 2.65 17.68
CA ARG A 270 -17.83 1.80 16.50
C ARG A 270 -19.24 1.39 16.10
N ILE A 271 -19.65 1.81 14.91
CA ILE A 271 -20.98 1.53 14.38
C ILE A 271 -20.94 0.12 13.79
N PRO A 272 -21.79 -0.81 14.24
CA PRO A 272 -21.86 -2.15 13.67
C PRO A 272 -22.25 -2.09 12.19
N ARG A 273 -21.86 -3.12 11.43
CA ARG A 273 -22.39 -3.36 10.08
C ARG A 273 -23.91 -3.29 10.09
N PRO A 274 -24.54 -2.49 9.20
CA PRO A 274 -25.99 -2.53 9.03
C PRO A 274 -26.43 -3.95 8.69
N ARG A 275 -27.42 -4.49 9.41
CA ARG A 275 -28.01 -5.78 9.03
C ARG A 275 -28.76 -5.58 7.72
N VAL A 276 -28.37 -6.31 6.69
CA VAL A 276 -29.18 -6.41 5.47
C VAL A 276 -30.30 -7.40 5.78
N GLU A 277 -31.57 -7.01 5.56
CA GLU A 277 -32.70 -7.93 5.75
C GLU A 277 -32.53 -9.15 4.84
N GLY A 278 -32.41 -10.35 5.42
CA GLY A 278 -32.35 -11.61 4.69
C GLY A 278 -31.00 -12.34 4.69
N GLU A 279 -29.93 -11.79 5.28
CA GLU A 279 -28.76 -12.60 5.65
C GLU A 279 -29.06 -13.37 6.95
N PRO A 280 -28.66 -14.66 7.06
CA PRO A 280 -28.91 -15.48 8.25
C PRO A 280 -28.27 -14.94 9.54
#